data_AF-A0A1J5QCD1-F1
#
_entry.id   AF-A0A1J5QCD1-F1
#
_cell.length_a   1.000
_cell.length_b   1.000
_cell.length_c   1.000
_cell.angle_alpha   90.00
_cell.angle_beta   90.00
_cell.angle_gamma   90.00
#
_symmetry.space_group_name_H-M   'P 1'
#
loop_
_entity.id
_entity.type
_entity.pdbx_description
1 polymer ?
#
loop_
_entity_poly.entity_id
_entity_poly.type
_entity_poly.pdbx_seq_one_letter_code
_entity_poly.pdbx_strand_id
1 'polypeptide(L)'
;MLISSSYAVACAGAAIRANRVRACIGWLCGAWALGAVFLALKAMEFSHDADIGLQLSRNLFDMFYLSLTFFHFMHVVMAMVIVSAVIRNTLQGRYSAHAHTGIETASSYWHMVDLVWIILFVLVYVLH
;
A
#
# COMPACT_ATOMS: atom_id res chain seq x y z
N MET A 1 -4.14 5.99 7.39
CA MET A 1 -3.08 4.97 7.29
C MET A 1 -2.29 5.10 6.00
N LEU A 2 -2.97 5.20 4.84
CA LEU A 2 -2.26 5.25 3.57
C LEU A 2 -1.62 6.63 3.28
N ILE A 3 -2.29 7.75 3.58
CA ILE A 3 -1.67 9.11 3.56
C ILE A 3 -0.44 9.19 4.48
N SER A 4 -0.53 8.56 5.66
CA SER A 4 0.56 8.47 6.64
C SER A 4 1.74 7.66 6.09
N SER A 5 1.46 6.57 5.38
CA SER A 5 2.47 5.75 4.72
C SER A 5 3.07 6.45 3.49
N SER A 6 2.28 7.20 2.72
CA SER A 6 2.75 8.04 1.62
C SER A 6 3.74 9.09 2.12
N TYR A 7 3.47 9.74 3.26
CA TYR A 7 4.43 10.64 3.90
C TYR A 7 5.71 9.91 4.33
N ALA A 8 5.58 8.71 4.92
CA ALA A 8 6.73 7.90 5.32
C ALA A 8 7.63 7.51 4.14
N VAL A 9 7.08 7.11 2.99
CA VAL A 9 7.92 6.76 1.83
C VAL A 9 8.57 8.00 1.20
N ALA A 10 7.90 9.16 1.21
CA ALA A 10 8.52 10.43 0.80
C ALA A 10 9.72 10.79 1.71
N CYS A 11 9.59 10.60 3.03
CA CYS A 11 10.69 10.76 3.99
C CYS A 11 11.81 9.73 3.76
N ALA A 12 11.49 8.50 3.35
CA ALA A 12 12.49 7.49 2.98
C ALA A 12 13.32 7.92 1.77
N GLY A 13 12.68 8.49 0.74
CA GLY A 13 13.36 9.07 -0.43
C GLY A 13 14.25 10.26 -0.08
N ALA A 14 13.79 11.15 0.80
CA ALA A 14 14.62 12.26 1.28
C ALA A 14 15.82 11.75 2.11
N ALA A 15 15.62 10.72 2.93
CA ALA A 15 16.66 10.14 3.77
C ALA A 15 17.77 9.46 2.95
N ILE A 16 17.43 8.71 1.89
CA ILE A 16 18.44 8.06 1.04
C ILE A 16 19.25 9.07 0.23
N ARG A 17 18.62 10.16 -0.25
CA ARG A 17 19.32 11.28 -0.91
C ARG A 17 20.28 12.01 0.03
N ALA A 18 19.94 12.09 1.32
CA ALA A 18 20.84 12.60 2.36
C ALA A 18 21.85 11.55 2.88
N ASN A 19 21.97 10.40 2.20
CA ASN A 19 22.82 9.27 2.57
C ASN A 19 22.55 8.68 3.97
N ARG A 20 21.35 8.92 4.53
CA ARG A 20 20.89 8.42 5.84
C ARG A 20 20.17 7.08 5.69
N VAL A 21 20.94 6.04 5.34
CA VAL A 21 20.41 4.69 5.04
C VAL A 21 19.59 4.10 6.19
N ARG A 22 20.05 4.25 7.45
CA ARG A 22 19.32 3.76 8.63
C ARG A 22 17.93 4.41 8.79
N ALA A 23 17.85 5.72 8.56
CA ALA A 23 16.58 6.44 8.60
C ALA A 23 15.67 6.01 7.45
N CYS A 24 16.20 5.81 6.25
CA CYS A 24 15.46 5.29 5.10
C CYS A 24 14.82 3.92 5.42
N ILE A 25 15.57 2.99 6.00
CA ILE A 25 15.05 1.68 6.42
C ILE A 25 13.92 1.84 7.46
N GLY A 26 14.11 2.70 8.47
CA GLY A 26 13.08 2.95 9.49
C GLY A 26 11.77 3.45 8.88
N TRP A 27 11.84 4.39 7.94
CA TRP A 27 10.67 4.91 7.23
C TRP A 27 10.00 3.87 6.34
N LEU A 28 10.76 3.06 5.60
CA LEU A 28 10.23 1.97 4.78
C LEU A 28 9.54 0.90 5.64
N CYS A 29 10.12 0.53 6.78
CA CYS A 29 9.51 -0.41 7.73
C CYS A 29 8.22 0.17 8.32
N GLY A 30 8.18 1.47 8.63
CA GLY A 30 6.97 2.15 9.10
C GLY A 30 5.85 2.14 8.05
N ALA A 31 6.16 2.42 6.79
CA ALA A 31 5.22 2.33 5.68
C ALA A 31 4.68 0.90 5.50
N TRP A 32 5.56 -0.10 5.55
CA TRP A 32 5.19 -1.51 5.46
C TRP A 32 4.27 -1.94 6.61
N ALA A 33 4.56 -1.54 7.86
CA ALA A 33 3.73 -1.86 9.01
C ALA A 33 2.31 -1.26 8.88
N LEU A 34 2.21 0.00 8.43
CA LEU A 34 0.92 0.64 8.17
C LEU A 34 0.13 -0.09 7.07
N GLY A 35 0.80 -0.53 6.00
CA GLY A 35 0.17 -1.35 4.95
C GLY A 35 -0.30 -2.71 5.46
N ALA A 36 0.47 -3.37 6.33
CA ALA A 36 0.08 -4.63 6.95
C ALA A 36 -1.17 -4.50 7.83
N VAL A 37 -1.26 -3.42 8.63
CA VAL A 37 -2.46 -3.14 9.43
C VAL A 37 -3.67 -2.90 8.54
N PHE A 38 -3.52 -2.13 7.45
CA PHE A 38 -4.59 -1.94 6.48
C PHE A 38 -5.06 -3.25 5.86
N LEU A 39 -4.12 -4.13 5.49
CA LEU A 39 -4.44 -5.44 4.91
C LEU A 39 -5.19 -6.34 5.91
N ALA A 40 -4.80 -6.33 7.18
CA ALA A 40 -5.48 -7.07 8.24
C ALA A 40 -6.92 -6.58 8.45
N LEU A 41 -7.11 -5.26 8.53
CA LEU A 41 -8.45 -4.66 8.64
C LEU A 41 -9.33 -5.05 7.44
N LYS A 42 -8.77 -5.01 6.22
CA LYS A 42 -9.51 -5.41 5.02
C LYS A 42 -9.82 -6.90 4.94
N ALA A 43 -8.92 -7.75 5.41
CA ALA A 43 -9.20 -9.18 5.50
C ALA A 43 -10.35 -9.47 6.48
N MET A 44 -10.39 -8.76 7.62
CA MET A 44 -11.50 -8.87 8.59
C MET A 44 -12.83 -8.40 7.99
N GLU A 45 -12.83 -7.29 7.25
CA GLU A 45 -14.02 -6.80 6.57
C GLU A 45 -14.51 -7.79 5.51
N PHE A 46 -13.62 -8.36 4.71
CA PHE A 46 -13.96 -9.41 3.74
C PHE A 46 -14.58 -10.65 4.40
N SER A 47 -14.06 -11.08 5.56
CA SER A 47 -14.63 -12.21 6.29
C SER A 47 -16.03 -11.89 6.85
N HIS A 48 -16.22 -10.66 7.32
CA HIS A 48 -17.52 -10.21 7.81
C HIS A 48 -18.54 -10.12 6.67
N ASP A 49 -18.16 -9.55 5.52
CA ASP A 49 -19.01 -9.46 4.33
C ASP A 49 -19.41 -10.85 3.81
N ALA A 50 -18.50 -11.82 3.88
CA ALA A 50 -18.78 -13.21 3.52
C ALA A 50 -19.80 -13.85 4.48
N ASP A 51 -19.71 -13.58 5.78
CA ASP A 51 -20.63 -14.11 6.80
C ASP A 51 -22.05 -13.52 6.66
N ILE A 52 -22.19 -12.28 6.20
CA ILE A 52 -23.50 -11.63 5.97
C ILE A 52 -24.10 -12.03 4.60
N GLY A 53 -23.37 -12.83 3.80
CA GLY A 53 -23.86 -13.37 2.53
C GLY A 53 -23.83 -12.39 1.36
N LEU A 54 -22.89 -11.44 1.35
CA LEU A 54 -22.58 -10.64 0.15
C LEU A 54 -22.06 -11.56 -0.96
N GLN A 55 -22.96 -11.98 -1.85
CA GLN A 55 -22.63 -12.78 -3.02
C GLN A 55 -22.41 -11.86 -4.23
N LEU A 56 -21.40 -12.20 -5.04
CA LEU A 56 -21.09 -11.55 -6.32
C LEU A 56 -22.31 -11.40 -7.26
N SER A 57 -23.35 -12.22 -7.05
CA SER A 57 -24.53 -12.32 -7.89
C SER A 57 -25.78 -11.61 -7.35
N ARG A 58 -25.71 -10.91 -6.21
CA ARG A 58 -26.91 -10.34 -5.58
C ARG A 58 -27.45 -9.16 -6.37
N ASN A 59 -26.59 -8.18 -6.69
CA ASN A 59 -26.91 -7.03 -7.54
C ASN A 59 -25.66 -6.53 -8.30
N LEU A 60 -25.86 -5.75 -9.36
CA LEU A 60 -24.80 -5.21 -10.21
C LEU A 60 -23.81 -4.31 -9.43
N PHE A 61 -24.30 -3.59 -8.42
CA PHE A 61 -23.48 -2.81 -7.50
C PHE A 61 -22.53 -3.69 -6.66
N ASP A 62 -23.05 -4.76 -6.05
CA ASP A 62 -22.27 -5.68 -5.21
C ASP A 62 -21.14 -6.33 -6.03
N MET A 63 -21.42 -6.71 -7.29
CA MET A 63 -20.41 -7.27 -8.20
C MET A 63 -19.27 -6.26 -8.46
N PHE A 64 -19.59 -5.00 -8.76
CA PHE A 64 -18.58 -3.96 -8.99
C PHE A 64 -17.80 -3.63 -7.71
N TYR A 65 -18.48 -3.47 -6.58
CA TYR A 65 -17.86 -3.21 -5.29
C TYR A 65 -16.85 -4.30 -4.92
N LEU A 66 -17.27 -5.57 -4.96
CA LEU A 66 -16.44 -6.70 -4.55
C LEU A 66 -15.26 -6.90 -5.51
N SER A 67 -15.49 -6.76 -6.82
CA SER A 67 -14.44 -6.84 -7.84
C SER A 67 -13.39 -5.73 -7.68
N LEU A 68 -13.82 -4.46 -7.60
CA LEU A 68 -12.92 -3.32 -7.47
C LEU A 68 -12.11 -3.39 -6.17
N THR A 69 -12.76 -3.73 -5.06
CA THR A 69 -12.10 -3.86 -3.75
C THR A 69 -11.11 -5.03 -3.75
N PHE A 70 -11.47 -6.15 -4.38
CA PHE A 70 -10.58 -7.31 -4.52
C PHE A 70 -9.35 -6.98 -5.38
N PHE A 71 -9.53 -6.37 -6.55
CA PHE A 71 -8.40 -5.95 -7.39
C PHE A 71 -7.49 -4.97 -6.67
N HIS A 72 -8.06 -4.01 -5.96
CA HIS A 72 -7.28 -3.07 -5.16
C HIS A 72 -6.49 -3.80 -4.06
N PHE A 73 -7.11 -4.70 -3.32
CA PHE A 73 -6.45 -5.53 -2.32
C PHE A 73 -5.24 -6.27 -2.90
N MET A 74 -5.37 -6.88 -4.08
CA MET A 74 -4.25 -7.52 -4.76
C MET A 74 -3.09 -6.55 -5.06
N HIS A 75 -3.38 -5.32 -5.50
CA HIS A 75 -2.37 -4.30 -5.75
C HIS A 75 -1.65 -3.88 -4.47
N VAL A 76 -2.36 -3.77 -3.33
CA VAL A 76 -1.75 -3.50 -2.02
C VAL A 76 -0.80 -4.62 -1.61
N VAL A 77 -1.18 -5.89 -1.81
CA VAL A 77 -0.29 -7.04 -1.55
C VAL A 77 0.96 -6.96 -2.42
N MET A 78 0.82 -6.65 -3.71
CA MET A 78 1.98 -6.48 -4.60
C MET A 78 2.87 -5.31 -4.15
N ALA A 79 2.29 -4.18 -3.70
CA ALA A 79 3.04 -3.06 -3.17
C ALA A 79 3.85 -3.44 -1.92
N MET A 80 3.25 -4.23 -1.02
CA MET A 80 3.92 -4.78 0.16
C MET A 80 5.14 -5.62 -0.20
N VAL A 81 5.01 -6.50 -1.21
CA VAL A 81 6.12 -7.32 -1.70
C VAL A 81 7.24 -6.46 -2.27
N ILE A 82 6.92 -5.45 -3.07
CA ILE A 82 7.89 -4.51 -3.65
C ILE A 82 8.64 -3.76 -2.53
N VAL A 83 7.93 -3.23 -1.53
CA VAL A 83 8.55 -2.53 -0.39
C VAL A 83 9.45 -3.47 0.41
N SER A 84 9.04 -4.71 0.66
CA SER A 84 9.91 -5.71 1.32
C SER A 84 11.18 -5.99 0.53
N ALA A 85 11.09 -6.10 -0.80
CA ALA A 85 12.25 -6.30 -1.67
C ALA A 85 13.19 -5.09 -1.63
N VAL A 86 12.64 -3.88 -1.63
CA VAL A 86 13.42 -2.65 -1.48
C VAL A 86 14.10 -2.58 -0.12
N ILE A 87 13.41 -2.86 0.98
CA ILE A 87 14.01 -2.91 2.34
C ILE A 87 15.19 -3.89 2.36
N ARG A 88 15.01 -5.11 1.83
CA ARG A 88 16.07 -6.11 1.74
C ARG A 88 17.27 -5.61 0.92
N ASN A 89 17.04 -5.00 -0.23
CA ASN A 89 18.11 -4.44 -1.06
C ASN A 89 18.83 -3.27 -0.36
N THR A 90 18.11 -2.43 0.39
CA THR A 90 18.70 -1.37 1.22
C THR A 90 19.58 -1.94 2.31
N LEU A 91 19.15 -3.01 2.99
CA LEU A 91 19.92 -3.72 4.02
C LEU A 91 21.20 -4.37 3.46
N GLN A 92 21.15 -4.84 2.20
CA GLN A 92 22.31 -5.38 1.49
C GLN A 92 23.27 -4.28 0.96
N GLY A 93 22.99 -3.00 1.22
CA GLY A 93 23.82 -1.88 0.76
C GLY A 93 23.75 -1.62 -0.75
N ARG A 94 22.70 -2.12 -1.44
CA ARG A 94 22.53 -1.97 -2.89
C ARG A 94 22.06 -0.58 -3.31
N TYR A 95 21.61 0.23 -2.35
CA TYR A 95 21.15 1.59 -2.60
C TYR A 95 22.03 2.63 -1.92
N SER A 96 22.24 3.75 -2.60
CA SER A 96 23.02 4.90 -2.13
C SER A 96 22.39 6.20 -2.62
N ALA A 97 22.91 7.35 -2.19
CA ALA A 97 22.45 8.65 -2.67
C ALA A 97 22.48 8.80 -4.21
N HIS A 98 23.33 8.06 -4.92
CA HIS A 98 23.42 8.09 -6.39
C HIS A 98 22.68 6.93 -7.07
N ALA A 99 22.40 5.84 -6.35
CA ALA A 99 21.71 4.66 -6.87
C ALA A 99 20.50 4.33 -5.98
N HIS A 100 19.39 5.05 -6.15
CA HIS A 100 18.16 4.88 -5.36
C HIS A 100 16.87 4.82 -6.20
N THR A 101 17.01 4.60 -7.52
CA THR A 101 15.87 4.50 -8.44
C THR A 101 14.86 3.44 -8.02
N GLY A 102 15.31 2.30 -7.48
CA GLY A 102 14.41 1.26 -6.96
C GLY A 102 13.55 1.71 -5.78
N ILE A 103 14.06 2.61 -4.92
CA ILE A 103 13.29 3.20 -3.82
C ILE A 103 12.25 4.18 -4.38
N GLU A 104 12.62 4.99 -5.37
CA GLU A 104 11.69 5.93 -6.00
C GLU A 104 10.57 5.20 -6.76
N THR A 105 10.89 4.14 -7.51
CA THR A 105 9.87 3.33 -8.19
C THR A 105 8.91 2.68 -7.20
N ALA A 106 9.41 2.13 -6.09
CA ALA A 106 8.56 1.58 -5.05
C ALA A 106 7.68 2.64 -4.38
N SER A 107 8.22 3.84 -4.13
CA SER A 107 7.45 4.98 -3.63
C SER A 107 6.32 5.37 -4.57
N SER A 108 6.62 5.52 -5.86
CA SER A 108 5.64 5.89 -6.87
C SER A 108 4.54 4.84 -7.00
N TYR A 109 4.89 3.55 -6.97
CA TYR A 109 3.91 2.46 -6.98
C TYR A 109 3.00 2.51 -5.75
N TRP A 110 3.58 2.72 -4.57
CA TRP A 110 2.82 2.84 -3.32
C TRP A 110 1.85 4.02 -3.33
N HIS A 111 2.29 5.19 -3.82
CA HIS A 111 1.44 6.37 -3.97
C HIS A 111 0.29 6.15 -4.95
N MET A 112 0.54 5.45 -6.07
CA MET A 112 -0.51 5.12 -7.03
C MET A 112 -1.59 4.25 -6.37
N VAL A 113 -1.19 3.23 -5.60
CA VAL A 113 -2.13 2.37 -4.87
C VAL A 113 -2.94 3.19 -3.86
N ASP A 114 -2.31 4.07 -3.08
CA ASP A 114 -2.99 4.96 -2.13
C ASP A 114 -4.04 5.86 -2.81
N LEU A 115 -3.70 6.45 -3.95
CA LEU A 115 -4.61 7.32 -4.72
C LEU A 115 -5.85 6.56 -5.19
N VAL A 116 -5.67 5.34 -5.72
CA VAL A 116 -6.80 4.48 -6.12
C VAL A 116 -7.70 4.17 -4.93
N TRP A 117 -7.13 3.95 -3.74
CA TRP A 117 -7.92 3.71 -2.54
C TRP A 117 -8.80 4.89 -2.15
N ILE A 118 -8.27 6.12 -2.24
CA ILE A 118 -9.03 7.34 -1.93
C ILE A 118 -10.24 7.46 -2.86
N ILE A 119 -10.06 7.19 -4.16
CA ILE A 119 -11.15 7.21 -5.14
C ILE A 119 -12.20 6.16 -4.80
N LEU A 120 -11.78 4.92 -4.51
CA LEU A 120 -12.70 3.84 -4.13
C LEU A 120 -13.45 4.16 -2.84
N PHE A 121 -12.78 4.72 -1.84
CA PHE A 121 -13.41 5.10 -0.58
C PHE A 121 -14.54 6.12 -0.79
N VAL A 122 -14.30 7.15 -1.59
CA VAL A 122 -15.33 8.15 -1.92
C VAL A 122 -16.50 7.53 -2.69
N LEU A 123 -16.21 6.70 -3.68
CA LEU A 123 -17.24 6.09 -4.53
C LEU A 123 -18.12 5.10 -3.77
N VAL A 124 -17.53 4.33 -2.85
CA VAL A 124 -18.22 3.24 -2.16
C VAL A 124 -18.86 3.68 -0.84
N TYR A 125 -18.15 4.46 -0.01
CA TYR A 125 -18.58 4.77 1.37
C TYR A 125 -19.20 6.15 1.55
N VAL A 126 -19.01 7.08 0.59
CA VAL A 126 -19.49 8.48 0.72
C VAL A 126 -20.66 8.76 -0.20
N LEU A 127 -20.62 8.23 -1.44
CA LEU A 127 -21.69 8.40 -2.43
C LEU A 127 -22.86 7.43 -2.22
N HIS A 128 -22.78 6.56 -1.22
CA HIS A 128 -23.81 5.60 -0.84
C HIS A 128 -24.01 5.65 0.68
#